data_AF-A0A258XTF2-F1
#
_entry.id   AF-A0A258XTF2-F1
#
_cell.length_a   1.000
_cell.length_b   1.000
_cell.length_c   1.000
_cell.angle_alpha   90.00
_cell.angle_beta   90.00
_cell.angle_gamma   90.00
#
_symmetry.space_group_name_H-M   'P 1'
#
loop_
_entity.id
_entity.type
_entity.pdbx_description
1 polymer ?
#
loop_
_entity_poly.entity_id
_entity_poly.type
_entity_poly.pdbx_seq_one_letter_code
_entity_poly.pdbx_strand_id
1 'polypeptide(L)'
;MFMTVRFSRRSFVASASIATALAASPRFAFAAATGEDARLDALFTRIFNGKALSAPMKVNLDVVRYQLERRLDGPRVGVDSPQSPYRITQRSCAAFSVPDFLDSTHPMENAEDAEAYLARLAGLRTQIDNDITEQREQASRGLLAPAWSLDLALMQLRKLRAPAPGESSMVQSIVRRTAKKGIAGNWQARTEAIVRDAIYPAIDRQIALLEQLKPTSAAGDGAWRIPRGDEIYAAALMQATTTNYTPDEVHKIGLEQVAELTAQLDTVLKAAGYTKGTVGERLAALNTLPEQLYAATPEGKAELIASLNAGVQKMNALLPKAFATLPEQPLDIRAVPVEIQDGAANGYYYSASLDGSRPAIYWINLKEVSDWPKYTLPSLTYHEGTPGHHLQISLAQKSENIPLIRKTGGFSAYSEGWALYSEQV
;
A
#
# COMPACT_ATOMS: atom_id res chain seq x y z
N MET A 1 18.38 -43.20 20.24
CA MET A 1 18.57 -43.03 18.78
C MET A 1 17.96 -41.69 18.40
N PHE A 2 18.74 -40.62 18.57
CA PHE A 2 18.32 -39.24 18.30
C PHE A 2 18.57 -38.95 16.83
N MET A 3 17.50 -38.67 16.08
CA MET A 3 17.59 -38.27 14.68
C MET A 3 17.47 -36.75 14.60
N THR A 4 18.63 -36.11 14.50
CA THR A 4 18.78 -34.66 14.33
C THR A 4 18.38 -34.28 12.91
N VAL A 5 17.21 -33.68 12.72
CA VAL A 5 16.80 -33.10 11.43
C VAL A 5 17.38 -31.69 11.34
N ARG A 6 18.49 -31.55 10.58
CA ARG A 6 19.01 -30.26 10.13
C ARG A 6 18.08 -29.69 9.06
N PHE A 7 17.37 -28.61 9.35
CA PHE A 7 16.75 -27.79 8.30
C PHE A 7 17.83 -26.91 7.66
N SER A 8 18.03 -27.08 6.34
CA SER A 8 18.93 -26.24 5.55
C SER A 8 18.27 -24.89 5.22
N ARG A 9 19.07 -23.84 5.02
CA ARG A 9 18.69 -22.42 4.77
C ARG A 9 17.82 -22.15 3.52
N ARG A 10 17.24 -23.18 2.89
CA ARG A 10 16.36 -23.04 1.73
C ARG A 10 14.91 -23.13 2.18
N SER A 11 14.30 -21.99 2.52
CA SER A 11 12.85 -21.70 2.46
C SER A 11 12.52 -20.54 3.41
N PHE A 12 12.81 -19.29 3.04
CA PHE A 12 12.25 -18.14 3.74
C PHE A 12 12.23 -16.91 2.83
N VAL A 13 11.24 -16.84 1.94
CA VAL A 13 10.83 -15.59 1.27
C VAL A 13 9.30 -15.59 1.26
N ALA A 14 8.71 -15.10 2.34
CA ALA A 14 7.27 -14.96 2.50
C ALA A 14 6.96 -13.58 3.08
N SER A 15 6.90 -12.58 2.23
CA SER A 15 6.33 -11.26 2.50
C SER A 15 5.87 -10.71 1.15
N ALA A 16 4.67 -11.15 0.75
CA ALA A 16 3.85 -10.86 -0.43
C ALA A 16 3.10 -12.14 -0.86
N SER A 17 3.72 -13.31 -0.70
CA SER A 17 3.24 -14.59 -1.24
C SER A 17 2.23 -15.34 -0.38
N ILE A 18 1.96 -14.95 0.88
CA ILE A 18 0.94 -15.64 1.69
C ILE A 18 -0.48 -15.25 1.24
N ALA A 19 -0.65 -14.04 0.68
CA ALA A 19 -1.92 -13.66 0.04
C ALA A 19 -2.12 -14.42 -1.29
N THR A 20 -1.05 -14.63 -2.07
CA THR A 20 -1.15 -15.26 -3.40
C THR A 20 -1.10 -16.80 -3.38
N ALA A 21 -0.41 -17.43 -2.42
CA ALA A 21 -0.30 -18.89 -2.36
C ALA A 21 -1.58 -19.60 -1.85
N LEU A 22 -2.50 -18.86 -1.22
CA LEU A 22 -3.84 -19.35 -0.86
C LEU A 22 -4.91 -19.02 -1.91
N ALA A 23 -4.59 -18.19 -2.91
CA ALA A 23 -5.50 -17.87 -4.02
C ALA A 23 -5.50 -18.93 -5.13
N ALA A 24 -4.60 -19.92 -5.08
CA ALA A 24 -4.44 -20.96 -6.11
C ALA A 24 -5.34 -22.20 -5.92
N SER A 25 -6.51 -22.08 -5.30
CA SER A 25 -7.47 -23.20 -5.19
C SER A 25 -8.91 -22.74 -5.42
N PRO A 26 -9.36 -22.64 -6.68
CA PRO A 26 -10.75 -22.36 -7.01
C PRO A 26 -11.56 -23.66 -6.86
N ARG A 27 -11.74 -24.12 -5.63
CA ARG A 27 -12.59 -25.29 -5.31
C ARG A 27 -13.28 -25.18 -3.94
N PHE A 28 -13.79 -24.01 -3.60
CA PHE A 28 -14.97 -23.94 -2.74
C PHE A 28 -15.92 -22.91 -3.32
N ALA A 29 -16.85 -23.44 -4.11
CA ALA A 29 -18.03 -22.74 -4.56
C ALA A 29 -18.77 -22.15 -3.35
N PHE A 30 -19.31 -20.95 -3.53
CA PHE A 30 -20.31 -20.28 -2.71
C PHE A 30 -21.20 -21.28 -1.95
N ALA A 31 -20.88 -21.48 -0.68
CA ALA A 31 -21.77 -22.09 0.29
C ALA A 31 -21.92 -21.05 1.41
N ALA A 32 -23.04 -20.33 1.36
CA ALA A 32 -23.58 -19.40 2.36
C ALA A 32 -22.60 -18.94 3.45
N ALA A 33 -22.30 -17.64 3.50
CA ALA A 33 -21.49 -17.03 4.56
C ALA A 33 -21.91 -17.44 5.99
N THR A 34 -23.19 -17.82 6.20
CA THR A 34 -23.70 -18.36 7.47
C THR A 34 -23.06 -19.69 7.89
N GLY A 35 -22.59 -20.51 6.96
CA GLY A 35 -21.93 -21.80 7.23
C GLY A 35 -20.44 -21.67 7.53
N GLU A 36 -19.77 -20.65 7.00
CA GLU A 36 -18.34 -20.40 7.26
C GLU A 36 -18.14 -19.78 8.65
N ASP A 37 -19.02 -18.88 9.06
CA ASP A 37 -19.04 -18.32 10.41
C ASP A 37 -19.22 -19.40 11.48
N ALA A 38 -20.23 -20.26 11.30
CA ALA A 38 -20.49 -21.37 12.21
C ALA A 38 -19.31 -22.36 12.27
N ARG A 39 -18.59 -22.56 11.16
CA ARG A 39 -17.36 -23.39 11.13
C ARG A 39 -16.20 -22.72 11.85
N LEU A 40 -16.04 -21.40 11.69
CA LEU A 40 -15.00 -20.62 12.36
C LEU A 40 -15.25 -20.63 13.88
N ASP A 41 -16.48 -20.38 14.31
CA ASP A 41 -16.89 -20.45 15.71
C ASP A 41 -16.75 -21.86 16.29
N ALA A 42 -17.17 -22.88 15.55
CA ALA A 42 -16.96 -24.28 15.95
C ALA A 42 -15.47 -24.62 16.07
N LEU A 43 -14.62 -24.11 15.17
CA LEU A 43 -13.17 -24.30 15.23
C LEU A 43 -12.57 -23.67 16.48
N PHE A 44 -12.88 -22.40 16.75
CA PHE A 44 -12.39 -21.71 17.94
C PHE A 44 -12.90 -22.34 19.23
N THR A 45 -14.18 -22.73 19.26
CA THR A 45 -14.77 -23.45 20.38
C THR A 45 -14.05 -24.78 20.60
N ARG A 46 -13.85 -25.58 19.55
CA ARG A 46 -13.13 -26.86 19.65
C ARG A 46 -11.70 -26.71 20.20
N ILE A 47 -10.99 -25.65 19.81
CA ILE A 47 -9.58 -25.45 20.20
C ILE A 47 -9.47 -24.86 21.62
N PHE A 48 -10.33 -23.89 21.97
CA PHE A 48 -10.14 -23.06 23.16
C PHE A 48 -11.18 -23.27 24.28
N ASN A 49 -12.26 -24.01 24.04
CA ASN A 49 -13.27 -24.26 25.08
C ASN A 49 -12.65 -24.95 26.31
N GLY A 50 -12.94 -24.39 27.49
CA GLY A 50 -12.40 -24.86 28.78
C GLY A 50 -10.89 -24.60 29.00
N LYS A 51 -10.22 -23.86 28.11
CA LYS A 51 -8.80 -23.50 28.27
C LYS A 51 -8.65 -22.16 28.99
N ALA A 52 -7.89 -22.14 30.08
CA ALA A 52 -7.45 -20.90 30.70
C ALA A 52 -6.34 -20.26 29.84
N LEU A 53 -6.65 -19.16 29.16
CA LEU A 53 -5.68 -18.40 28.37
C LEU A 53 -5.06 -17.29 29.21
N SER A 54 -3.74 -17.11 29.10
CA SER A 54 -3.07 -15.92 29.63
C SER A 54 -3.58 -14.66 28.92
N ALA A 55 -3.43 -13.48 29.54
CA ALA A 55 -3.87 -12.23 28.93
C ALA A 55 -3.24 -11.99 27.54
N PRO A 56 -1.94 -12.22 27.29
CA PRO A 56 -1.36 -12.11 25.95
C PRO A 56 -1.95 -13.10 24.94
N MET A 57 -2.28 -14.33 25.37
CA MET A 57 -2.90 -15.33 24.51
C MET A 57 -4.33 -14.96 24.12
N LYS A 58 -5.10 -14.32 25.02
CA LYS A 58 -6.44 -13.80 24.70
C LYS A 58 -6.34 -12.76 23.59
N VAL A 59 -5.43 -11.79 23.71
CA VAL A 59 -5.20 -10.80 22.65
C VAL A 59 -4.79 -11.45 21.32
N ASN A 60 -3.92 -12.46 21.36
CA ASN A 60 -3.54 -13.17 20.13
C ASN A 60 -4.74 -13.88 19.50
N LEU A 61 -5.60 -14.50 20.31
CA LEU A 61 -6.82 -15.15 19.83
C LEU A 61 -7.78 -14.13 19.21
N ASP A 62 -7.98 -12.98 19.86
CA ASP A 62 -8.88 -11.93 19.37
C ASP A 62 -8.38 -11.36 18.03
N VAL A 63 -7.07 -11.14 17.89
CA VAL A 63 -6.45 -10.71 16.62
C VAL A 63 -6.69 -11.73 15.51
N VAL A 64 -6.43 -13.02 15.77
CA VAL A 64 -6.61 -14.08 14.76
C VAL A 64 -8.08 -14.21 14.37
N ARG A 65 -8.98 -14.18 15.36
CA ARG A 65 -10.43 -14.21 15.13
C ARG A 65 -10.85 -13.04 14.26
N TYR A 66 -10.51 -11.82 14.65
CA TYR A 66 -10.83 -10.61 13.89
C TYR A 66 -10.34 -10.74 12.44
N GLN A 67 -9.07 -11.09 12.23
CA GLN A 67 -8.51 -11.23 10.88
C GLN A 67 -9.22 -12.29 10.02
N LEU A 68 -9.63 -13.41 10.62
CA LEU A 68 -10.35 -14.46 9.90
C LEU A 68 -11.79 -14.03 9.59
N GLU A 69 -12.49 -13.41 10.54
CA GLU A 69 -13.84 -12.89 10.31
C GLU A 69 -13.84 -11.81 9.22
N ARG A 70 -12.85 -10.90 9.22
CA ARG A 70 -12.77 -9.84 8.20
C ARG A 70 -12.56 -10.38 6.78
N ARG A 71 -11.98 -11.57 6.62
CA ARG A 71 -11.89 -12.25 5.30
C ARG A 71 -13.25 -12.72 4.78
N LEU A 72 -14.24 -12.89 5.66
CA LEU A 72 -15.58 -13.33 5.28
C LEU A 72 -16.49 -12.17 4.89
N ASP A 73 -16.14 -10.93 5.26
CA ASP A 73 -16.94 -9.74 4.96
C ASP A 73 -17.12 -9.49 3.46
N GLY A 74 -16.05 -9.64 2.67
CA GLY A 74 -16.13 -9.52 1.21
C GLY A 74 -17.16 -10.48 0.62
N PRO A 75 -16.97 -11.80 0.78
CA PRO A 75 -17.92 -12.79 0.30
C PRO A 75 -19.36 -12.56 0.78
N ARG A 76 -19.55 -12.10 2.03
CA ARG A 76 -20.88 -11.71 2.56
C ARG A 76 -21.55 -10.63 1.72
N VAL A 77 -20.80 -9.62 1.28
CA VAL A 77 -21.32 -8.52 0.46
C VAL A 77 -21.12 -8.71 -1.05
N GLY A 78 -20.60 -9.87 -1.47
CA GLY A 78 -20.45 -10.24 -2.88
C GLY A 78 -19.24 -9.59 -3.56
N VAL A 79 -18.16 -9.28 -2.83
CA VAL A 79 -16.88 -8.83 -3.41
C VAL A 79 -15.73 -9.61 -2.78
N ASP A 80 -14.53 -9.55 -3.35
CA ASP A 80 -13.38 -10.23 -2.73
C ASP A 80 -12.92 -9.50 -1.45
N SER A 81 -12.98 -8.16 -1.48
CA SER A 81 -12.64 -7.29 -0.37
C SER A 81 -13.55 -6.06 -0.37
N PRO A 82 -14.24 -5.72 0.74
CA PRO A 82 -15.03 -4.49 0.82
C PRO A 82 -14.18 -3.23 0.64
N GLN A 83 -12.95 -3.23 1.17
CA GLN A 83 -11.99 -2.12 1.01
C GLN A 83 -11.35 -2.05 -0.38
N SER A 84 -11.50 -3.08 -1.21
CA SER A 84 -10.97 -3.11 -2.57
C SER A 84 -11.93 -3.90 -3.48
N PRO A 85 -13.12 -3.35 -3.77
CA PRO A 85 -14.19 -4.09 -4.45
C PRO A 85 -13.94 -4.26 -5.96
N TYR A 86 -12.86 -3.70 -6.49
CA TYR A 86 -12.51 -3.73 -7.91
C TYR A 86 -11.13 -4.37 -8.10
N ARG A 87 -11.03 -5.30 -9.05
CA ARG A 87 -9.79 -5.97 -9.43
C ARG A 87 -8.75 -5.03 -10.02
N ILE A 88 -9.17 -4.14 -10.92
CA ILE A 88 -8.30 -3.17 -11.60
C ILE A 88 -8.77 -1.75 -11.28
N THR A 89 -7.85 -0.95 -10.73
CA THR A 89 -8.03 0.49 -10.46
C THR A 89 -6.75 1.24 -10.81
N GLN A 90 -6.76 2.58 -10.72
CA GLN A 90 -5.56 3.38 -10.87
C GLN A 90 -4.48 3.08 -9.83
N ARG A 91 -4.84 2.48 -8.69
CA ARG A 91 -3.92 2.16 -7.59
C ARG A 91 -3.46 0.71 -7.59
N SER A 92 -4.18 -0.18 -8.26
CA SER A 92 -4.00 -1.62 -8.07
C SER A 92 -4.28 -2.39 -9.35
N CYS A 93 -3.24 -3.10 -9.79
CA CYS A 93 -3.27 -4.30 -10.62
C CYS A 93 -1.88 -4.96 -10.56
N ALA A 94 -1.75 -6.16 -11.13
CA ALA A 94 -0.47 -6.87 -11.19
C ALA A 94 0.58 -6.09 -12.01
N ALA A 95 0.16 -5.41 -13.09
CA ALA A 95 1.06 -4.62 -13.94
C ALA A 95 1.71 -3.44 -13.21
N PHE A 96 1.11 -2.94 -12.12
CA PHE A 96 1.71 -1.87 -11.30
C PHE A 96 2.50 -2.45 -10.13
N SER A 97 1.90 -3.38 -9.39
CA SER A 97 2.47 -3.88 -8.13
C SER A 97 3.70 -4.78 -8.31
N VAL A 98 3.76 -5.58 -9.38
CA VAL A 98 4.90 -6.49 -9.58
C VAL A 98 6.16 -5.76 -10.03
N PRO A 99 6.14 -4.84 -11.04
CA PRO A 99 7.33 -4.07 -11.37
C PRO A 99 7.84 -3.22 -10.20
N ASP A 100 6.93 -2.60 -9.44
CA ASP A 100 7.31 -1.85 -8.23
C ASP A 100 7.98 -2.76 -7.19
N PHE A 101 7.41 -3.93 -6.88
CA PHE A 101 8.03 -4.91 -5.99
C PHE A 101 9.41 -5.35 -6.48
N LEU A 102 9.54 -5.63 -7.78
CA LEU A 102 10.78 -6.09 -8.39
C LEU A 102 11.89 -5.04 -8.31
N ASP A 103 11.56 -3.75 -8.45
CA ASP A 103 12.54 -2.68 -8.31
C ASP A 103 12.87 -2.37 -6.85
N SER A 104 11.85 -2.25 -6.00
CA SER A 104 11.98 -1.71 -4.64
C SER A 104 12.36 -2.76 -3.57
N THR A 105 11.90 -3.99 -3.73
CA THR A 105 11.77 -4.96 -2.64
C THR A 105 12.53 -6.26 -2.90
N HIS A 106 12.48 -6.77 -4.12
CA HIS A 106 13.19 -8.00 -4.54
C HIS A 106 14.71 -7.84 -4.36
N PRO A 107 15.45 -8.79 -3.74
CA PRO A 107 16.90 -8.68 -3.53
C PRO A 107 17.69 -8.76 -4.84
N MET A 108 18.90 -8.23 -4.87
CA MET A 108 19.79 -8.35 -6.03
C MET A 108 21.24 -8.41 -5.54
N GLU A 109 21.59 -9.49 -4.84
CA GLU A 109 22.89 -9.67 -4.21
C GLU A 109 23.77 -10.66 -4.99
N ASN A 110 23.18 -11.58 -5.74
CA ASN A 110 23.88 -12.63 -6.48
C ASN A 110 23.14 -13.03 -7.77
N ALA A 111 23.71 -13.97 -8.53
CA ALA A 111 23.12 -14.44 -9.78
C ALA A 111 21.79 -15.17 -9.56
N GLU A 112 21.62 -15.91 -8.46
CA GLU A 112 20.37 -16.58 -8.12
C GLU A 112 19.22 -15.57 -7.90
N ASP A 113 19.51 -14.42 -7.30
CA ASP A 113 18.55 -13.32 -7.16
C ASP A 113 18.15 -12.74 -8.52
N ALA A 114 19.10 -12.58 -9.44
CA ALA A 114 18.84 -12.13 -10.80
C ALA A 114 17.98 -13.15 -11.58
N GLU A 115 18.22 -14.45 -11.43
CA GLU A 115 17.35 -15.49 -11.99
C GLU A 115 15.95 -15.47 -11.38
N ALA A 116 15.85 -15.28 -10.06
CA ALA A 116 14.56 -15.15 -9.38
C ALA A 116 13.79 -13.90 -9.83
N TYR A 117 14.49 -12.81 -10.19
CA TYR A 117 13.88 -11.63 -10.81
C TYR A 117 13.22 -12.01 -12.14
N LEU A 118 13.97 -12.66 -13.04
CA LEU A 118 13.46 -13.11 -14.35
C LEU A 118 12.27 -14.05 -14.21
N ALA A 119 12.34 -15.00 -13.28
CA ALA A 119 11.25 -15.95 -13.04
C ALA A 119 9.97 -15.26 -12.55
N ARG A 120 10.09 -14.30 -11.62
CA ARG A 120 8.95 -13.50 -11.13
C ARG A 120 8.38 -12.61 -12.24
N LEU A 121 9.25 -11.99 -13.03
CA LEU A 121 8.84 -11.18 -14.18
C LEU A 121 8.10 -12.04 -15.21
N ALA A 122 8.59 -13.24 -15.55
CA ALA A 122 7.89 -14.14 -16.45
C ALA A 122 6.50 -14.54 -15.90
N GLY A 123 6.38 -14.71 -14.58
CA GLY A 123 5.11 -14.98 -13.89
C GLY A 123 4.11 -13.81 -13.90
N LEU A 124 4.56 -12.57 -14.19
CA LEU A 124 3.69 -11.40 -14.28
C LEU A 124 2.65 -11.55 -15.39
N ARG A 125 3.01 -12.17 -16.53
CA ARG A 125 2.05 -12.44 -17.62
C ARG A 125 0.80 -13.14 -17.09
N THR A 126 0.99 -14.23 -16.34
CA THR A 126 -0.12 -15.02 -15.78
C THR A 126 -0.96 -14.18 -14.83
N GLN A 127 -0.35 -13.32 -14.02
CA GLN A 127 -1.07 -12.45 -13.10
C GLN A 127 -1.90 -11.38 -13.83
N ILE A 128 -1.38 -10.81 -14.93
CA ILE A 128 -2.15 -9.90 -15.79
C ILE A 128 -3.33 -10.63 -16.43
N ASP A 129 -3.13 -11.85 -16.92
CA ASP A 129 -4.20 -12.67 -17.51
C ASP A 129 -5.28 -13.04 -16.46
N ASN A 130 -4.88 -13.26 -15.21
CA ASN A 130 -5.80 -13.46 -14.09
C ASN A 130 -6.58 -12.17 -13.78
N ASP A 131 -5.91 -11.02 -13.67
CA ASP A 131 -6.57 -9.72 -13.49
C ASP A 131 -7.62 -9.47 -14.59
N ILE A 132 -7.30 -9.78 -15.84
CA ILE A 132 -8.24 -9.67 -16.98
C ILE A 132 -9.46 -10.57 -16.80
N THR A 133 -9.25 -11.81 -16.38
CA THR A 133 -10.31 -12.80 -16.19
C THR A 133 -11.22 -12.40 -15.03
N GLU A 134 -10.64 -12.09 -13.87
CA GLU A 134 -11.34 -11.65 -12.67
C GLU A 134 -12.11 -10.34 -12.92
N GLN A 135 -11.50 -9.35 -13.59
CA GLN A 135 -12.17 -8.08 -13.88
C GLN A 135 -13.35 -8.27 -14.83
N ARG A 136 -13.27 -9.19 -15.80
CA ARG A 136 -14.39 -9.52 -16.70
C ARG A 136 -15.54 -10.16 -15.93
N GLU A 137 -15.24 -11.08 -15.01
CA GLU A 137 -16.25 -11.70 -14.15
C GLU A 137 -16.92 -10.66 -13.23
N GLN A 138 -16.13 -9.83 -12.56
CA GLN A 138 -16.62 -8.73 -11.72
C GLN A 138 -17.53 -7.79 -12.53
N ALA A 139 -17.11 -7.37 -13.72
CA ALA A 139 -17.90 -6.48 -14.57
C ALA A 139 -19.23 -7.11 -15.00
N SER A 140 -19.28 -8.42 -15.26
CA SER A 140 -20.54 -9.13 -15.56
C SER A 140 -21.56 -9.10 -14.42
N ARG A 141 -21.08 -8.84 -13.19
CA ARG A 141 -21.87 -8.70 -11.97
C ARG A 141 -22.13 -7.24 -11.59
N GLY A 142 -21.78 -6.28 -12.45
CA GLY A 142 -21.89 -4.84 -12.20
C GLY A 142 -20.79 -4.25 -11.31
N LEU A 143 -19.71 -5.00 -11.06
CA LEU A 143 -18.57 -4.56 -10.24
C LEU A 143 -17.44 -4.05 -11.14
N LEU A 144 -17.35 -2.74 -11.29
CA LEU A 144 -16.33 -2.08 -12.10
C LEU A 144 -15.99 -0.73 -11.49
N ALA A 145 -14.72 -0.33 -11.47
CA ALA A 145 -14.29 0.96 -10.92
C ALA A 145 -14.94 2.16 -11.64
N PRO A 146 -15.04 3.34 -10.99
CA PRO A 146 -15.58 4.54 -11.64
C PRO A 146 -14.80 4.90 -12.90
N ALA A 147 -15.46 5.53 -13.88
CA ALA A 147 -14.85 5.83 -15.17
C ALA A 147 -13.55 6.64 -15.06
N TRP A 148 -13.46 7.60 -14.13
CA TRP A 148 -12.26 8.39 -13.87
C TRP A 148 -11.08 7.54 -13.37
N SER A 149 -11.37 6.53 -12.54
CA SER A 149 -10.36 5.60 -12.00
C SER A 149 -9.82 4.71 -13.13
N LEU A 150 -10.70 4.26 -14.02
CA LEU A 150 -10.31 3.50 -15.21
C LEU A 150 -9.50 4.35 -16.20
N ASP A 151 -9.80 5.63 -16.33
CA ASP A 151 -9.02 6.56 -17.17
C ASP A 151 -7.58 6.71 -16.66
N LEU A 152 -7.40 6.86 -15.35
CA LEU A 152 -6.07 6.91 -14.74
C LEU A 152 -5.34 5.56 -14.84
N ALA A 153 -6.04 4.43 -14.69
CA ALA A 153 -5.46 3.10 -14.90
C ALA A 153 -4.99 2.92 -16.35
N LEU A 154 -5.83 3.29 -17.33
CA LEU A 154 -5.48 3.25 -18.76
C LEU A 154 -4.28 4.15 -19.08
N MET A 155 -4.23 5.36 -18.52
CA MET A 155 -3.10 6.27 -18.69
C MET A 155 -1.79 5.63 -18.21
N GLN A 156 -1.78 5.06 -17.00
CA GLN A 156 -0.60 4.42 -16.43
C GLN A 156 -0.19 3.15 -17.18
N LEU A 157 -1.14 2.29 -17.57
CA LEU A 157 -0.85 1.11 -18.39
C LEU A 157 -0.23 1.49 -19.73
N ARG A 158 -0.73 2.54 -20.38
CA ARG A 158 -0.14 3.06 -21.64
C ARG A 158 1.26 3.62 -21.40
N LYS A 159 1.49 4.35 -20.31
CA LYS A 159 2.83 4.84 -19.93
C LYS A 159 3.81 3.69 -19.68
N LEU A 160 3.38 2.67 -18.96
CA LEU A 160 4.18 1.46 -18.71
C LEU A 160 4.52 0.71 -20.00
N ARG A 161 3.58 0.69 -20.95
CA ARG A 161 3.71 0.00 -22.24
C ARG A 161 4.52 0.77 -23.29
N ALA A 162 4.61 2.09 -23.19
CA ALA A 162 5.14 2.95 -24.24
C ALA A 162 6.64 2.78 -24.56
N PRO A 163 7.56 2.61 -23.58
CA PRO A 163 8.99 2.48 -23.87
C PRO A 163 9.30 1.26 -24.74
N ALA A 164 10.37 1.32 -25.53
CA ALA A 164 10.88 0.12 -26.19
C ALA A 164 11.20 -0.97 -25.13
N PRO A 165 11.08 -2.27 -25.43
CA PRO A 165 11.27 -3.32 -24.41
C PRO A 165 12.57 -3.20 -23.61
N GLY A 166 13.69 -2.88 -24.26
CA GLY A 166 14.99 -2.67 -23.61
C GLY A 166 15.08 -1.40 -22.75
N GLU A 167 14.22 -0.41 -23.01
CA GLU A 167 14.11 0.85 -22.25
C GLU A 167 13.08 0.77 -21.12
N SER A 168 12.35 -0.34 -21.01
CA SER A 168 11.38 -0.52 -19.93
C SER A 168 12.04 -0.44 -18.55
N SER A 169 11.33 0.11 -17.56
CA SER A 169 11.81 0.20 -16.18
C SER A 169 12.16 -1.17 -15.58
N MET A 170 11.47 -2.24 -16.01
CA MET A 170 11.76 -3.62 -15.64
C MET A 170 13.15 -4.06 -16.12
N VAL A 171 13.54 -3.74 -17.36
CA VAL A 171 14.89 -4.03 -17.88
C VAL A 171 15.93 -3.12 -17.22
N GLN A 172 15.64 -1.83 -17.11
CA GLN A 172 16.58 -0.87 -16.52
C GLN A 172 16.85 -1.15 -15.04
N SER A 173 15.86 -1.66 -14.30
CA SER A 173 16.00 -2.08 -12.91
C SER A 173 17.06 -3.17 -12.73
N ILE A 174 16.89 -4.31 -13.41
CA ILE A 174 17.82 -5.43 -13.26
C ILE A 174 19.21 -5.05 -13.77
N VAL A 175 19.33 -4.36 -14.92
CA VAL A 175 20.62 -3.92 -15.49
C VAL A 175 21.39 -3.04 -14.51
N ARG A 176 20.73 -1.98 -13.99
CA ARG A 176 21.34 -1.06 -13.01
C ARG A 176 21.83 -1.81 -11.77
N ARG A 177 20.99 -2.71 -11.25
CA ARG A 177 21.25 -3.38 -9.96
C ARG A 177 22.29 -4.49 -10.08
N THR A 178 22.29 -5.28 -11.16
CA THR A 178 23.33 -6.28 -11.43
C THR A 178 24.67 -5.63 -11.71
N ALA A 179 24.70 -4.52 -12.46
CA ALA A 179 25.93 -3.76 -12.71
C ALA A 179 26.53 -3.20 -11.42
N LYS A 180 25.71 -2.58 -10.56
CA LYS A 180 26.14 -2.06 -9.25
C LYS A 180 26.78 -3.14 -8.36
N LYS A 181 26.38 -4.40 -8.53
CA LYS A 181 26.84 -5.54 -7.73
C LYS A 181 27.89 -6.40 -8.44
N GLY A 182 28.26 -6.06 -9.67
CA GLY A 182 29.20 -6.86 -10.47
C GLY A 182 28.69 -8.27 -10.82
N ILE A 183 27.37 -8.47 -10.89
CA ILE A 183 26.76 -9.77 -11.18
C ILE A 183 26.82 -10.01 -12.69
N ALA A 184 27.73 -10.87 -13.14
CA ALA A 184 27.89 -11.22 -14.55
C ALA A 184 26.67 -11.96 -15.12
N GLY A 185 26.29 -11.66 -16.35
CA GLY A 185 25.21 -12.35 -17.06
C GLY A 185 24.60 -11.52 -18.19
N ASN A 186 23.83 -12.16 -19.06
CA ASN A 186 23.09 -11.49 -20.14
C ASN A 186 21.71 -11.00 -19.66
N TRP A 187 21.71 -10.19 -18.59
CA TRP A 187 20.47 -9.80 -17.91
C TRP A 187 19.59 -8.91 -18.78
N GLN A 188 20.18 -7.98 -19.52
CA GLN A 188 19.44 -7.07 -20.40
C GLN A 188 18.66 -7.83 -21.47
N ALA A 189 19.33 -8.61 -22.32
CA ALA A 189 18.66 -9.26 -23.45
C ALA A 189 17.62 -10.30 -23.01
N ARG A 190 17.87 -11.01 -21.89
CA ARG A 190 16.91 -11.98 -21.34
C ARG A 190 15.67 -11.31 -20.79
N THR A 191 15.84 -10.21 -20.04
CA THR A 191 14.71 -9.44 -19.49
C THR A 191 13.92 -8.78 -20.62
N GLU A 192 14.63 -8.19 -21.59
CA GLU A 192 14.03 -7.57 -22.76
C GLU A 192 13.16 -8.55 -23.55
N ALA A 193 13.63 -9.79 -23.74
CA ALA A 193 12.84 -10.83 -24.39
C ALA A 193 11.55 -11.14 -23.60
N ILE A 194 11.61 -11.26 -22.27
CA ILE A 194 10.40 -11.48 -21.45
C ILE A 194 9.44 -10.30 -21.59
N VAL A 195 9.94 -9.06 -21.53
CA VAL A 195 9.13 -7.85 -21.66
C VAL A 195 8.45 -7.80 -23.02
N ARG A 196 9.21 -7.97 -24.11
CA ARG A 196 8.73 -7.93 -25.49
C ARG A 196 7.72 -9.04 -25.79
N ASP A 197 8.04 -10.28 -25.42
CA ASP A 197 7.33 -11.47 -25.91
C ASP A 197 6.16 -11.88 -24.99
N ALA A 198 6.21 -11.53 -23.69
CA ALA A 198 5.21 -11.94 -22.71
C ALA A 198 4.47 -10.78 -22.05
N ILE A 199 5.18 -9.75 -21.57
CA ILE A 199 4.58 -8.72 -20.71
C ILE A 199 3.83 -7.67 -21.51
N TYR A 200 4.46 -7.11 -22.53
CA TYR A 200 3.85 -6.08 -23.37
C TYR A 200 2.56 -6.55 -24.05
N PRO A 201 2.52 -7.75 -24.68
CA PRO A 201 1.27 -8.30 -25.19
C PRO A 201 0.19 -8.51 -24.12
N ALA A 202 0.58 -8.81 -22.86
CA ALA A 202 -0.38 -8.95 -21.77
C ALA A 202 -0.95 -7.60 -21.32
N ILE A 203 -0.09 -6.57 -21.23
CA ILE A 203 -0.54 -5.19 -20.95
C ILE A 203 -1.47 -4.69 -22.07
N ASP A 204 -1.15 -4.97 -23.34
CA ASP A 204 -2.01 -4.61 -24.47
C ASP A 204 -3.41 -5.24 -24.35
N ARG A 205 -3.51 -6.51 -23.93
CA ARG A 205 -4.81 -7.16 -23.63
C ARG A 205 -5.53 -6.52 -22.44
N GLN A 206 -4.81 -6.12 -21.40
CA GLN A 206 -5.39 -5.47 -20.22
C GLN A 206 -5.95 -4.09 -20.58
N ILE A 207 -5.22 -3.30 -21.38
CA ILE A 207 -5.69 -2.02 -21.92
C ILE A 207 -6.97 -2.23 -22.74
N ALA A 208 -6.97 -3.19 -23.67
CA ALA A 208 -8.14 -3.46 -24.51
C ALA A 208 -9.38 -3.86 -23.68
N LEU A 209 -9.20 -4.67 -22.63
CA LEU A 209 -10.30 -4.99 -21.71
C LEU A 209 -10.85 -3.73 -21.03
N LEU A 210 -9.98 -2.87 -20.50
CA LEU A 210 -10.44 -1.66 -19.81
C LEU A 210 -11.13 -0.67 -20.77
N GLU A 211 -10.65 -0.54 -22.01
CA GLU A 211 -11.32 0.25 -23.05
C GLU A 211 -12.71 -0.30 -23.37
N GLN A 212 -12.85 -1.63 -23.43
CA GLN A 212 -14.13 -2.29 -23.66
C GLN A 212 -15.10 -2.09 -22.48
N LEU A 213 -14.61 -2.19 -21.24
CA LEU A 213 -15.45 -2.14 -20.04
C LEU A 213 -15.77 -0.73 -19.56
N LYS A 214 -14.88 0.25 -19.77
CA LYS A 214 -15.06 1.61 -19.26
C LYS A 214 -16.44 2.21 -19.62
N PRO A 215 -16.96 2.10 -20.86
CA PRO A 215 -18.28 2.62 -21.22
C PRO A 215 -19.45 1.97 -20.46
N THR A 216 -19.25 0.81 -19.85
CA THR A 216 -20.27 0.10 -19.07
C THR A 216 -20.21 0.41 -17.57
N SER A 217 -19.28 1.26 -17.13
CA SER A 217 -19.20 1.68 -15.73
C SER A 217 -20.43 2.51 -15.35
N ALA A 218 -21.08 2.14 -14.24
CA ALA A 218 -22.22 2.88 -13.70
C ALA A 218 -21.82 4.33 -13.37
N ALA A 219 -22.72 5.27 -13.62
CA ALA A 219 -22.52 6.70 -13.35
C ALA A 219 -22.30 6.98 -11.85
N GLY A 220 -21.56 8.05 -11.56
CA GLY A 220 -21.20 8.47 -10.20
C GLY A 220 -19.85 7.91 -9.73
N ASP A 221 -19.39 8.39 -8.58
CA ASP A 221 -18.04 8.14 -8.09
C ASP A 221 -17.97 7.24 -6.86
N GLY A 222 -19.08 7.13 -6.11
CA GLY A 222 -19.15 6.36 -4.87
C GLY A 222 -19.45 4.87 -5.07
N ALA A 223 -19.27 4.07 -4.02
CA ALA A 223 -19.63 2.65 -4.03
C ALA A 223 -21.15 2.42 -4.10
N TRP A 224 -21.98 3.38 -3.70
CA TRP A 224 -23.45 3.28 -3.78
C TRP A 224 -23.97 2.99 -5.21
N ARG A 225 -23.19 3.26 -6.25
CA ARG A 225 -23.57 3.00 -7.66
C ARG A 225 -23.45 1.54 -8.09
N ILE A 226 -22.70 0.71 -7.35
CA ILE A 226 -22.52 -0.71 -7.68
C ILE A 226 -23.50 -1.58 -6.88
N PRO A 227 -23.81 -2.81 -7.34
CA PRO A 227 -24.71 -3.70 -6.61
C PRO A 227 -24.26 -3.90 -5.16
N ARG A 228 -25.21 -3.72 -4.22
CA ARG A 228 -24.98 -3.79 -2.76
C ARG A 228 -23.97 -2.75 -2.23
N GLY A 229 -23.86 -1.60 -2.92
CA GLY A 229 -22.92 -0.53 -2.61
C GLY A 229 -22.93 -0.05 -1.15
N ASP A 230 -24.11 0.10 -0.56
CA ASP A 230 -24.25 0.53 0.85
C ASP A 230 -23.71 -0.52 1.82
N GLU A 231 -23.98 -1.81 1.57
CA GLU A 231 -23.45 -2.91 2.37
C GLU A 231 -21.93 -3.02 2.23
N ILE A 232 -21.41 -2.86 1.00
CA ILE A 232 -19.97 -2.85 0.71
C ILE A 232 -19.30 -1.69 1.46
N TYR A 233 -19.88 -0.49 1.41
CA TYR A 233 -19.33 0.68 2.11
C TYR A 233 -19.35 0.52 3.62
N ALA A 234 -20.44 0.01 4.21
CA ALA A 234 -20.53 -0.25 5.64
C ALA A 234 -19.50 -1.31 6.10
N ALA A 235 -19.32 -2.39 5.33
CA ALA A 235 -18.33 -3.41 5.63
C ALA A 235 -16.89 -2.87 5.49
N ALA A 236 -16.62 -2.04 4.47
CA ALA A 236 -15.34 -1.37 4.29
C ALA A 236 -15.04 -0.41 5.43
N LEU A 237 -16.04 0.36 5.88
CA LEU A 237 -15.94 1.30 6.98
C LEU A 237 -15.56 0.58 8.27
N MET A 238 -16.29 -0.49 8.64
CA MET A 238 -15.99 -1.30 9.82
C MET A 238 -14.55 -1.87 9.75
N GLN A 239 -14.11 -2.32 8.58
CA GLN A 239 -12.74 -2.82 8.41
C GLN A 239 -11.67 -1.74 8.57
N ALA A 240 -11.94 -0.53 8.06
CA ALA A 240 -11.00 0.58 8.11
C ALA A 240 -10.92 1.18 9.53
N THR A 241 -12.05 1.36 10.20
CA THR A 241 -12.14 2.04 11.49
C THR A 241 -12.04 1.10 12.69
N THR A 242 -12.28 -0.20 12.51
CA THR A 242 -12.45 -1.17 13.61
C THR A 242 -13.58 -0.82 14.58
N THR A 243 -14.53 0.03 14.15
CA THR A 243 -15.70 0.46 14.93
C THR A 243 -17.00 -0.03 14.29
N ASN A 244 -18.10 0.06 15.04
CA ASN A 244 -19.45 -0.15 14.52
C ASN A 244 -20.17 1.18 14.20
N TYR A 245 -19.41 2.25 13.95
CA TYR A 245 -20.02 3.52 13.55
C TYR A 245 -20.67 3.39 12.18
N THR A 246 -21.85 3.98 12.06
CA THR A 246 -22.56 4.11 10.79
C THR A 246 -21.87 5.15 9.89
N PRO A 247 -22.07 5.08 8.57
CA PRO A 247 -21.64 6.12 7.63
C PRO A 247 -22.03 7.54 8.07
N ASP A 248 -23.26 7.72 8.55
CA ASP A 248 -23.77 9.03 8.99
C ASP A 248 -23.06 9.55 10.24
N GLU A 249 -22.77 8.68 11.21
CA GLU A 249 -22.00 9.04 12.40
C GLU A 249 -20.58 9.47 12.03
N VAL A 250 -19.90 8.72 11.16
CA VAL A 250 -18.55 9.07 10.71
C VAL A 250 -18.56 10.37 9.90
N HIS A 251 -19.58 10.58 9.04
CA HIS A 251 -19.73 11.82 8.29
C HIS A 251 -19.92 13.02 9.21
N LYS A 252 -20.77 12.88 10.24
CA LYS A 252 -21.00 13.94 11.24
C LYS A 252 -19.72 14.28 12.02
N ILE A 253 -19.00 13.26 12.51
CA ILE A 253 -17.70 13.46 13.19
C ILE A 253 -16.72 14.20 12.27
N GLY A 254 -16.67 13.84 10.99
CA GLY A 254 -15.84 14.52 10.00
C GLY A 254 -16.18 15.99 9.83
N LEU A 255 -17.47 16.34 9.72
CA LEU A 255 -17.92 17.73 9.62
C LEU A 255 -17.55 18.55 10.86
N GLU A 256 -17.72 17.99 12.06
CA GLU A 256 -17.33 18.62 13.31
C GLU A 256 -15.81 18.88 13.37
N GLN A 257 -15.00 17.88 12.97
CA GLN A 257 -13.55 18.02 12.94
C GLN A 257 -13.07 19.06 11.92
N VAL A 258 -13.69 19.11 10.72
CA VAL A 258 -13.39 20.13 9.71
C VAL A 258 -13.68 21.52 10.23
N ALA A 259 -14.82 21.73 10.91
CA ALA A 259 -15.16 23.03 11.48
C ALA A 259 -14.15 23.46 12.55
N GLU A 260 -13.77 22.55 13.45
CA GLU A 260 -12.78 22.81 14.49
C GLU A 260 -11.41 23.20 13.90
N LEU A 261 -10.85 22.37 13.02
CA LEU A 261 -9.53 22.61 12.42
C LEU A 261 -9.52 23.86 11.55
N THR A 262 -10.62 24.16 10.86
CA THR A 262 -10.76 25.39 10.08
C THR A 262 -10.69 26.62 10.99
N ALA A 263 -11.30 26.58 12.17
CA ALA A 263 -11.24 27.69 13.13
C ALA A 263 -9.83 27.88 13.73
N GLN A 264 -9.12 26.78 13.99
CA GLN A 264 -7.72 26.83 14.43
C GLN A 264 -6.82 27.43 13.35
N LEU A 265 -6.96 26.97 12.10
CA LEU A 265 -6.21 27.50 10.95
C LEU A 265 -6.49 28.98 10.70
N ASP A 266 -7.75 29.42 10.82
CA ASP A 266 -8.11 30.84 10.69
C ASP A 266 -7.34 31.71 11.68
N THR A 267 -7.23 31.26 12.93
CA THR A 267 -6.48 31.96 13.99
C THR A 267 -5.00 32.08 13.64
N VAL A 268 -4.37 30.96 13.26
CA VAL A 268 -2.94 30.92 12.91
C VAL A 268 -2.64 31.76 11.67
N LEU A 269 -3.47 31.66 10.62
CA LEU A 269 -3.29 32.42 9.39
C LEU A 269 -3.45 33.92 9.62
N LYS A 270 -4.43 34.35 10.42
CA LYS A 270 -4.60 35.77 10.79
C LYS A 270 -3.41 36.30 11.56
N ALA A 271 -2.88 35.53 12.51
CA ALA A 271 -1.68 35.90 13.26
C ALA A 271 -0.45 36.02 12.34
N ALA A 272 -0.38 35.23 11.29
CA ALA A 272 0.65 35.31 10.24
C ALA A 272 0.39 36.40 9.18
N GLY A 273 -0.66 37.22 9.32
CA GLY A 273 -0.99 38.32 8.42
C GLY A 273 -1.93 37.98 7.25
N TYR A 274 -2.35 36.72 7.12
CA TYR A 274 -3.30 36.26 6.10
C TYR A 274 -4.74 36.42 6.60
N THR A 275 -5.34 37.60 6.36
CA THR A 275 -6.64 38.00 6.94
C THR A 275 -7.80 38.10 5.94
N LYS A 276 -7.53 37.98 4.64
CA LYS A 276 -8.54 38.15 3.57
C LYS A 276 -8.94 36.81 2.97
N GLY A 277 -10.24 36.61 2.73
CA GLY A 277 -10.80 35.39 2.16
C GLY A 277 -11.02 34.27 3.17
N THR A 278 -11.54 33.15 2.68
CA THR A 278 -11.70 31.90 3.43
C THR A 278 -10.36 31.31 3.84
N VAL A 279 -10.35 30.32 4.74
CA VAL A 279 -9.13 29.58 5.08
C VAL A 279 -8.55 28.89 3.85
N GLY A 280 -9.39 28.25 3.04
CA GLY A 280 -8.98 27.56 1.82
C GLY A 280 -8.31 28.49 0.81
N GLU A 281 -8.86 29.68 0.57
CA GLU A 281 -8.25 30.67 -0.33
C GLU A 281 -6.88 31.16 0.16
N ARG A 282 -6.73 31.35 1.47
CA ARG A 282 -5.44 31.76 2.07
C ARG A 282 -4.39 30.67 1.98
N LEU A 283 -4.77 29.41 2.24
CA LEU A 283 -3.87 28.27 2.05
C LEU A 283 -3.50 28.07 0.58
N ALA A 284 -4.46 28.19 -0.33
CA ALA A 284 -4.20 28.12 -1.77
C ALA A 284 -3.20 29.20 -2.22
N ALA A 285 -3.33 30.43 -1.71
CA ALA A 285 -2.35 31.49 -1.96
C ALA A 285 -0.97 31.12 -1.40
N LEU A 286 -0.90 30.68 -0.14
CA LEU A 286 0.34 30.26 0.53
C LEU A 286 1.06 29.14 -0.24
N ASN A 287 0.31 28.16 -0.75
CA ASN A 287 0.85 27.02 -1.50
C ASN A 287 1.62 27.42 -2.77
N THR A 288 1.33 28.60 -3.32
CA THR A 288 1.91 29.07 -4.58
C THR A 288 3.06 30.07 -4.40
N LEU A 289 3.36 30.47 -3.16
CA LEU A 289 4.43 31.43 -2.91
C LEU A 289 5.81 30.84 -3.30
N PRO A 290 6.66 31.58 -4.04
CA PRO A 290 7.95 31.06 -4.50
C PRO A 290 8.84 30.50 -3.39
N GLU A 291 8.81 31.09 -2.19
CA GLU A 291 9.57 30.61 -1.03
C GLU A 291 9.08 29.26 -0.51
N GLN A 292 7.81 28.90 -0.73
CA GLN A 292 7.23 27.61 -0.35
C GLN A 292 7.53 26.50 -1.37
N LEU A 293 8.02 26.85 -2.55
CA LEU A 293 8.23 25.89 -3.64
C LEU A 293 9.69 25.46 -3.73
N TYR A 294 9.89 24.20 -4.11
CA TYR A 294 11.16 23.73 -4.67
C TYR A 294 11.10 23.84 -6.20
N ALA A 295 12.27 23.89 -6.85
CA ALA A 295 12.33 23.89 -8.30
C ALA A 295 11.81 22.57 -8.88
N ALA A 296 11.07 22.63 -9.99
CA ALA A 296 10.59 21.45 -10.72
C ALA A 296 11.70 20.81 -11.59
N THR A 297 12.90 20.66 -11.03
CA THR A 297 14.08 20.05 -11.68
C THR A 297 14.56 18.85 -10.88
N PRO A 298 15.42 17.97 -11.45
CA PRO A 298 16.04 16.88 -10.69
C PRO A 298 16.74 17.36 -9.42
N GLU A 299 17.41 18.51 -9.48
CA GLU A 299 18.11 19.13 -8.35
C GLU A 299 17.13 19.60 -7.28
N GLY A 300 16.00 20.23 -7.66
CA GLY A 300 14.97 20.65 -6.72
C GLY A 300 14.26 19.47 -6.04
N LYS A 301 14.02 18.36 -6.77
CA LYS A 301 13.52 17.11 -6.18
C LYS A 301 14.53 16.51 -5.19
N ALA A 302 15.82 16.54 -5.52
CA ALA A 302 16.87 16.07 -4.62
C ALA A 302 17.00 16.97 -3.37
N GLU A 303 16.87 18.29 -3.53
CA GLU A 303 16.85 19.25 -2.42
C GLU A 303 15.67 19.00 -1.47
N LEU A 304 14.48 18.75 -2.03
CA LEU A 304 13.30 18.37 -1.26
C LEU A 304 13.59 17.11 -0.43
N ILE A 305 14.04 16.02 -1.05
CA ILE A 305 14.37 14.78 -0.33
C ILE A 305 15.44 15.00 0.74
N ALA A 306 16.45 15.83 0.48
CA ALA A 306 17.47 16.18 1.47
C ALA A 306 16.87 16.91 2.69
N SER A 307 15.87 17.79 2.47
CA SER A 307 15.17 18.48 3.54
C SER A 307 14.38 17.51 4.45
N LEU A 308 13.72 16.50 3.86
CA LEU A 308 13.02 15.46 4.60
C LEU A 308 13.99 14.65 5.45
N ASN A 309 15.14 14.26 4.89
CA ASN A 309 16.19 13.56 5.64
C ASN A 309 16.69 14.40 6.83
N ALA A 310 16.91 15.70 6.63
CA ALA A 310 17.27 16.61 7.72
C ALA A 310 16.17 16.71 8.79
N GLY A 311 14.90 16.71 8.38
CA GLY A 311 13.74 16.66 9.28
C GLY A 311 13.70 15.40 10.14
N VAL A 312 13.93 14.22 9.53
CA VAL A 312 14.03 12.94 10.25
C VAL A 312 15.17 12.97 11.27
N GLN A 313 16.35 13.46 10.89
CA GLN A 313 17.50 13.53 11.82
C GLN A 313 17.21 14.44 13.03
N LYS A 314 16.57 15.60 12.80
CA LYS A 314 16.14 16.50 13.87
C LYS A 314 15.13 15.82 14.79
N MET A 315 14.14 15.12 14.24
CA MET A 315 13.14 14.43 15.03
C MET A 315 13.75 13.27 15.84
N ASN A 316 14.63 12.47 15.23
CA ASN A 316 15.34 11.38 15.90
C ASN A 316 16.11 11.86 17.15
N ALA A 317 16.70 13.05 17.11
CA ALA A 317 17.38 13.63 18.27
C ALA A 317 16.42 14.03 19.40
N LEU A 318 15.12 14.25 19.10
CA LEU A 318 14.09 14.59 20.07
C LEU A 318 13.36 13.37 20.63
N LEU A 319 13.28 12.26 19.89
CA LEU A 319 12.54 11.06 20.30
C LEU A 319 12.86 10.54 21.70
N PRO A 320 14.13 10.51 22.18
CA PRO A 320 14.43 10.02 23.53
C PRO A 320 13.72 10.77 24.65
N LYS A 321 13.19 11.98 24.38
CA LYS A 321 12.42 12.77 25.34
C LYS A 321 11.00 12.24 25.55
N ALA A 322 10.45 11.50 24.59
CA ALA A 322 9.06 11.03 24.59
C ALA A 322 8.95 9.49 24.52
N PHE A 323 9.94 8.80 23.95
CA PHE A 323 9.89 7.37 23.69
C PHE A 323 11.05 6.63 24.38
N ALA A 324 10.71 5.67 25.25
CA ALA A 324 11.69 4.85 25.96
C ALA A 324 12.36 3.79 25.07
N THR A 325 11.77 3.46 23.92
CA THR A 325 12.28 2.47 22.98
C THR A 325 12.20 3.04 21.58
N LEU A 326 13.34 3.03 20.88
CA LEU A 326 13.46 3.59 19.53
C LEU A 326 13.76 2.46 18.54
N PRO A 327 13.28 2.56 17.29
CA PRO A 327 13.64 1.63 16.24
C PRO A 327 15.11 1.82 15.84
N GLU A 328 15.76 0.73 15.44
CA GLU A 328 17.12 0.73 14.89
C GLU A 328 17.13 0.52 13.37
N GLN A 329 15.97 0.15 12.80
CA GLN A 329 15.81 -0.08 11.38
C GLN A 329 16.10 1.22 10.62
N PRO A 330 16.88 1.19 9.53
CA PRO A 330 17.08 2.39 8.73
C PRO A 330 15.80 2.78 7.97
N LEU A 331 15.65 4.08 7.73
CA LEU A 331 14.60 4.68 6.91
C LEU A 331 15.21 5.38 5.70
N ASP A 332 14.85 4.92 4.51
CA ASP A 332 15.19 5.57 3.25
C ASP A 332 14.01 6.43 2.76
N ILE A 333 14.29 7.62 2.24
CA ILE A 333 13.27 8.47 1.61
C ILE A 333 13.48 8.45 0.10
N ARG A 334 12.43 8.12 -0.66
CA ARG A 334 12.52 7.91 -2.12
C ARG A 334 11.36 8.57 -2.86
N ALA A 335 11.63 9.06 -4.06
CA ALA A 335 10.58 9.52 -4.96
C ALA A 335 9.82 8.34 -5.56
N VAL A 336 8.49 8.43 -5.64
CA VAL A 336 7.67 7.44 -6.34
C VAL A 336 8.12 7.34 -7.81
N PRO A 337 8.25 6.11 -8.38
CA PRO A 337 8.62 5.93 -9.79
C PRO A 337 7.65 6.63 -10.75
N VAL A 338 8.19 7.19 -11.83
CA VAL A 338 7.43 8.01 -12.80
C VAL A 338 6.33 7.23 -13.52
N GLU A 339 6.44 5.91 -13.56
CA GLU A 339 5.51 5.00 -14.21
C GLU A 339 4.19 4.84 -13.43
N ILE A 340 4.23 5.03 -12.10
CA ILE A 340 3.08 4.82 -11.20
C ILE A 340 2.65 6.10 -10.46
N GLN A 341 3.43 7.18 -10.55
CA GLN A 341 3.19 8.41 -9.79
C GLN A 341 1.82 9.08 -10.09
N ASP A 342 1.19 8.81 -11.23
CA ASP A 342 -0.12 9.40 -11.56
C ASP A 342 -1.28 8.78 -10.76
N GLY A 343 -1.15 7.51 -10.35
CA GLY A 343 -2.14 6.79 -9.56
C GLY A 343 -1.72 6.54 -8.11
N ALA A 344 -0.45 6.74 -7.79
CA ALA A 344 0.09 6.55 -6.44
C ALA A 344 -0.46 7.57 -5.44
N ALA A 345 -0.41 7.21 -4.15
CA ALA A 345 -0.67 8.15 -3.07
C ALA A 345 0.43 9.23 -3.01
N ASN A 346 0.12 10.34 -2.35
CA ASN A 346 1.05 11.46 -2.18
C ASN A 346 2.28 11.07 -1.33
N GLY A 347 2.07 10.30 -0.25
CA GLY A 347 3.11 9.63 0.52
C GLY A 347 2.66 8.23 0.88
N TYR A 348 3.62 7.32 1.12
CA TYR A 348 3.34 6.02 1.73
C TYR A 348 4.60 5.36 2.30
N TYR A 349 4.41 4.50 3.31
CA TYR A 349 5.48 3.79 4.00
C TYR A 349 5.55 2.29 3.65
N TYR A 350 6.74 1.79 3.35
CA TYR A 350 7.08 0.37 3.26
C TYR A 350 7.98 -0.05 4.43
N SER A 351 7.59 -1.12 5.13
CA SER A 351 8.36 -1.63 6.26
C SER A 351 9.70 -2.25 5.85
N ALA A 352 10.69 -2.12 6.73
CA ALA A 352 11.94 -2.87 6.65
C ALA A 352 11.68 -4.39 6.60
N SER A 353 12.63 -5.14 6.02
CA SER A 353 12.56 -6.60 6.06
C SER A 353 12.79 -7.12 7.48
N LEU A 354 12.14 -8.22 7.85
CA LEU A 354 12.25 -8.81 9.19
C LEU A 354 13.67 -9.28 9.53
N ASP A 355 14.45 -9.66 8.51
CA ASP A 355 15.85 -10.07 8.61
C ASP A 355 16.85 -8.90 8.56
N GLY A 356 16.37 -7.67 8.36
CA GLY A 356 17.19 -6.45 8.29
C GLY A 356 17.96 -6.26 6.99
N SER A 357 17.77 -7.12 5.98
CA SER A 357 18.47 -7.00 4.69
C SER A 357 18.05 -5.78 3.85
N ARG A 358 16.86 -5.20 4.11
CA ARG A 358 16.33 -4.02 3.41
C ARG A 358 15.82 -2.98 4.43
N PRO A 359 16.15 -1.69 4.23
CA PRO A 359 15.61 -0.62 5.06
C PRO A 359 14.10 -0.44 4.86
N ALA A 360 13.47 0.29 5.77
CA ALA A 360 12.15 0.84 5.51
C ALA A 360 12.23 1.95 4.45
N ILE A 361 11.13 2.21 3.76
CA ILE A 361 11.08 3.25 2.72
C ILE A 361 9.88 4.15 2.98
N TYR A 362 10.13 5.44 3.14
CA TYR A 362 9.12 6.49 3.00
C TYR A 362 9.14 6.98 1.55
N TRP A 363 8.07 6.68 0.83
CA TRP A 363 7.85 7.15 -0.53
C TRP A 363 7.14 8.50 -0.53
N ILE A 364 7.64 9.42 -1.33
CA ILE A 364 7.00 10.71 -1.59
C ILE A 364 6.78 10.89 -3.10
N ASN A 365 5.55 11.25 -3.49
CA ASN A 365 5.18 11.43 -4.87
C ASN A 365 5.62 12.81 -5.37
N LEU A 366 6.65 12.84 -6.22
CA LEU A 366 7.22 14.09 -6.74
C LEU A 366 6.80 14.35 -8.19
N LYS A 367 5.59 13.90 -8.58
CA LYS A 367 5.01 14.22 -9.90
C LYS A 367 4.97 15.73 -10.11
N GLU A 368 4.24 16.43 -9.25
CA GLU A 368 4.22 17.89 -9.18
C GLU A 368 4.86 18.33 -7.87
N VAL A 369 6.02 18.97 -7.95
CA VAL A 369 6.75 19.43 -6.76
C VAL A 369 5.96 20.50 -6.00
N SER A 370 5.05 21.20 -6.69
CA SER A 370 4.12 22.17 -6.09
C SER A 370 3.03 21.55 -5.22
N ASP A 371 2.83 20.23 -5.27
CA ASP A 371 1.96 19.54 -4.31
C ASP A 371 2.56 19.55 -2.89
N TRP A 372 3.84 19.93 -2.77
CA TRP A 372 4.62 19.95 -1.54
C TRP A 372 5.14 21.34 -1.15
N PRO A 373 4.26 22.28 -0.77
CA PRO A 373 4.69 23.50 -0.09
C PRO A 373 5.57 23.16 1.11
N LYS A 374 6.72 23.82 1.27
CA LYS A 374 7.72 23.50 2.30
C LYS A 374 7.14 23.39 3.71
N TYR A 375 6.13 24.19 4.04
CA TYR A 375 5.50 24.17 5.36
C TYR A 375 4.68 22.90 5.65
N THR A 376 4.26 22.12 4.64
CA THR A 376 3.49 20.88 4.82
C THR A 376 4.39 19.65 5.03
N LEU A 377 5.61 19.69 4.50
CA LEU A 377 6.55 18.56 4.51
C LEU A 377 6.88 18.00 5.90
N PRO A 378 7.01 18.80 6.98
CA PRO A 378 7.26 18.26 8.30
C PRO A 378 6.17 17.27 8.76
N SER A 379 4.89 17.61 8.61
CA SER A 379 3.80 16.74 9.09
C SER A 379 3.77 15.41 8.33
N LEU A 380 3.90 15.43 7.00
CA LEU A 380 4.02 14.18 6.23
C LEU A 380 5.27 13.36 6.62
N THR A 381 6.41 14.02 6.84
CA THR A 381 7.65 13.34 7.25
C THR A 381 7.50 12.65 8.60
N TYR A 382 6.77 13.28 9.53
CA TYR A 382 6.49 12.69 10.84
C TYR A 382 5.47 11.57 10.76
N HIS A 383 4.44 11.72 9.92
CA HIS A 383 3.44 10.70 9.64
C HIS A 383 4.05 9.41 9.07
N GLU A 384 4.80 9.52 7.97
CA GLU A 384 5.32 8.36 7.24
C GLU A 384 6.64 7.85 7.82
N GLY A 385 7.44 8.75 8.37
CA GLY A 385 8.68 8.45 9.03
C GLY A 385 8.49 8.32 10.53
N THR A 386 9.17 9.18 11.26
CA THR A 386 9.29 9.12 12.71
C THR A 386 8.77 10.44 13.30
N PRO A 387 7.90 10.40 14.32
CA PRO A 387 7.51 9.26 15.16
C PRO A 387 6.33 8.41 14.65
N GLY A 388 5.87 8.58 13.41
CA GLY A 388 4.72 7.87 12.86
C GLY A 388 4.97 6.41 12.47
N HIS A 389 4.65 6.06 11.21
CA HIS A 389 4.67 4.68 10.74
C HIS A 389 6.01 3.98 10.95
N HIS A 390 7.14 4.65 10.68
CA HIS A 390 8.44 4.03 10.84
C HIS A 390 8.70 3.59 12.29
N LEU A 391 8.40 4.45 13.26
CA LEU A 391 8.56 4.10 14.67
C LEU A 391 7.61 2.96 15.08
N GLN A 392 6.31 3.13 14.82
CA GLN A 392 5.29 2.18 15.23
C GLN A 392 5.51 0.77 14.66
N ILE A 393 5.73 0.68 13.35
CA ILE A 393 5.84 -0.61 12.66
C ILE A 393 7.17 -1.28 13.00
N SER A 394 8.27 -0.53 13.06
CA SER A 394 9.58 -1.08 13.38
C SER A 394 9.65 -1.66 14.80
N LEU A 395 9.00 -1.01 15.77
CA LEU A 395 8.88 -1.54 17.13
C LEU A 395 8.02 -2.82 17.17
N ALA A 396 6.91 -2.86 16.42
CA ALA A 396 6.08 -4.06 16.34
C ALA A 396 6.85 -5.25 15.74
N GLN A 397 7.63 -5.04 14.68
CA GLN A 397 8.45 -6.09 14.06
C GLN A 397 9.52 -6.65 15.01
N LYS A 398 10.14 -5.79 15.82
CA LYS A 398 11.22 -6.17 16.77
C LYS A 398 10.73 -6.72 18.09
N SER A 399 9.45 -6.54 18.42
CA SER A 399 8.88 -7.04 19.67
C SER A 399 9.10 -8.55 19.84
N GLU A 400 9.86 -8.97 20.85
CA GLU A 400 10.13 -10.40 21.12
C GLU A 400 8.91 -11.12 21.73
N ASN A 401 7.95 -10.35 22.24
CA ASN A 401 6.86 -10.83 23.08
C ASN A 401 5.55 -11.07 22.32
N ILE A 402 5.53 -10.89 20.99
CA ILE A 402 4.34 -11.10 20.16
C ILE A 402 4.61 -12.08 19.01
N PRO A 403 3.62 -12.93 18.66
CA PRO A 403 3.75 -13.86 17.55
C PRO A 403 3.85 -13.14 16.21
N LEU A 404 4.41 -13.82 15.20
CA LEU A 404 4.62 -13.28 13.86
C LEU A 404 3.35 -12.66 13.25
N ILE A 405 2.19 -13.28 13.44
CA ILE A 405 0.90 -12.77 12.94
C ILE A 405 0.52 -11.38 13.46
N ARG A 406 1.03 -10.99 14.64
CA ARG A 406 0.86 -9.64 15.20
C ARG A 406 1.97 -8.69 14.79
N LYS A 407 3.14 -9.21 14.41
CA LYS A 407 4.24 -8.41 13.85
C LYS A 407 3.95 -7.95 12.42
N THR A 408 3.20 -8.76 11.67
CA THR A 408 2.90 -8.54 10.26
C THR A 408 1.42 -8.28 9.99
N GLY A 409 0.58 -8.34 11.02
CA GLY A 409 -0.83 -7.96 10.95
C GLY A 409 -0.99 -6.44 10.95
N GLY A 410 -1.91 -5.93 10.15
CA GLY A 410 -2.24 -4.50 10.07
C GLY A 410 -3.68 -4.22 10.50
N PHE A 411 -3.86 -3.08 11.19
CA PHE A 411 -5.16 -2.52 11.56
C PHE A 411 -5.13 -1.04 11.20
N SER A 412 -5.87 -0.65 10.15
CA SER A 412 -5.77 0.71 9.57
C SER A 412 -6.02 1.79 10.63
N ALA A 413 -7.10 1.70 11.40
CA ALA A 413 -7.37 2.64 12.49
C ALA A 413 -6.22 2.80 13.50
N TYR A 414 -5.49 1.72 13.80
CA TYR A 414 -4.35 1.79 14.72
C TYR A 414 -3.11 2.38 14.05
N SER A 415 -2.78 1.96 12.83
CA SER A 415 -1.56 2.44 12.13
C SER A 415 -1.71 3.89 11.65
N GLU A 416 -2.82 4.22 11.00
CA GLU A 416 -3.12 5.58 10.52
C GLU A 416 -3.43 6.51 11.68
N GLY A 417 -4.18 6.02 12.68
CA GLY A 417 -4.47 6.79 13.89
C GLY A 417 -3.20 7.10 14.69
N TRP A 418 -2.25 6.17 14.77
CA TRP A 418 -0.93 6.44 15.35
C TRP A 418 -0.17 7.51 14.57
N ALA A 419 -0.13 7.41 13.24
CA ALA A 419 0.58 8.36 12.42
C ALA A 419 0.01 9.78 12.55
N LEU A 420 -1.32 9.94 12.52
CA LEU A 420 -1.99 11.22 12.80
C LEU A 420 -1.73 11.73 14.23
N TYR A 421 -1.80 10.84 15.23
CA TYR A 421 -1.45 11.20 16.61
C TYR A 421 0.00 11.71 16.71
N SER A 422 0.92 11.07 15.99
CA SER A 422 2.35 11.42 15.99
C SER A 422 2.65 12.76 15.31
N GLU A 423 1.78 13.23 14.41
CA GLU A 423 1.90 14.58 13.84
C GLU A 423 1.59 15.67 14.87
N GLN A 424 0.77 15.36 15.88
CA GLN A 424 0.35 16.28 16.92
C GLN A 424 1.33 16.34 18.12
N VAL A 425 2.00 15.22 18.44
CA VAL A 425 2.97 15.09 19.54
C VAL A 425 4.30 15.75 19.21
#